data_AF-A0A6J1FSC5-F1
#
_entry.id   AF-A0A6J1FSC5-F1
#
_cell.length_a   1.000
_cell.length_b   1.000
_cell.length_c   1.000
_cell.angle_alpha   90.00
_cell.angle_beta   90.00
_cell.angle_gamma   90.00
#
_symmetry.space_group_name_H-M   'P 1'
#
loop_
_entity.id
_entity.type
_entity.pdbx_description
1 polymer ?
#
loop_
_entity_poly.entity_id
_entity_poly.type
_entity_poly.pdbx_seq_one_letter_code
_entity_poly.pdbx_strand_id
1 'polypeptide(L)'
;MARRTYTTELGCIACEELDDFGAGNEGWLVDNPNLLCALDSHSLALANRSVILVLGWVGSDGYQVKIKPSDLSPIEAEYISALEWLVLDEIKVILAGTSCGYLLIYSLSGDLILKQMIHPARILKIRVRGLKRDLSYGSSYEEVSIVMPGVIARIEGSDIQNALRKWFQESNARIWDPKSSSRDMEDSGNSFETLAYQVWNVSKYSACADAAIIGVMPPPLMELQSSERYFCAVTVGEDAVISAFRLSEDKSRSLVGAILSKVVPVTFSTIASFSKMIWQSDPKTSKKPDAKGQAFARASLLTCLKDHPRKGEKLTLSPSGTLAVITDSLGRILLLDTQALVVVRLWKGYRDADCLFMEMLVNRDAASSSSIDYEPEKNDYCLCLAIHAPKMGIVEIWQMRTGRRLRTIRCAKGSKLLQPSSRFGSSMASPYVPLEVFLLNGDSGQISILNRTLS
;
A
#
# COMPACT_ATOMS: atom_id res chain seq x y z
N MET A 1 -28.19 -29.20 -14.08
CA MET A 1 -27.90 -27.74 -14.04
C MET A 1 -26.43 -27.58 -13.74
N ALA A 2 -25.63 -27.07 -14.69
CA ALA A 2 -24.21 -26.83 -14.46
C ALA A 2 -24.04 -25.79 -13.34
N ARG A 3 -23.18 -26.09 -12.36
CA ARG A 3 -22.88 -25.20 -11.23
C ARG A 3 -22.16 -23.98 -11.81
N ARG A 4 -22.82 -22.80 -11.82
CA ARG A 4 -22.19 -21.56 -12.28
C ARG A 4 -20.99 -21.26 -11.39
N THR A 5 -19.79 -21.24 -11.98
CA THR A 5 -18.57 -20.82 -11.32
C THR A 5 -18.46 -19.31 -11.41
N TYR A 6 -18.34 -18.64 -10.26
CA TYR A 6 -18.21 -17.17 -10.18
C TYR A 6 -16.77 -16.70 -10.03
N THR A 7 -15.85 -17.65 -9.98
CA THR A 7 -14.41 -17.46 -9.91
C THR A 7 -13.75 -18.32 -10.98
N THR A 8 -12.60 -17.87 -11.47
CA THR A 8 -11.72 -18.67 -12.33
C THR A 8 -10.46 -18.98 -11.54
N GLU A 9 -10.15 -20.27 -11.41
CA GLU A 9 -8.93 -20.72 -10.75
C GLU A 9 -7.72 -20.39 -11.60
N LEU A 10 -6.68 -19.84 -10.97
CA LEU A 10 -5.42 -19.50 -11.65
C LEU A 10 -4.28 -20.44 -11.27
N GLY A 11 -4.31 -21.01 -10.06
CA GLY A 11 -3.29 -21.94 -9.59
C GLY A 11 -3.26 -22.06 -8.06
N CYS A 12 -2.15 -22.56 -7.56
CA CYS A 12 -1.88 -22.74 -6.13
C CYS A 12 -0.50 -22.19 -5.77
N ILE A 13 -0.37 -21.62 -4.56
CA ILE A 13 0.89 -21.09 -4.00
C ILE A 13 1.62 -22.08 -3.08
N ALA A 14 1.16 -23.33 -2.98
CA ALA A 14 1.69 -24.29 -2.03
C ALA A 14 3.20 -24.54 -2.23
N CYS A 15 3.98 -24.31 -1.18
CA CYS A 15 5.40 -24.66 -1.08
C CYS A 15 5.78 -24.89 0.40
N GLU A 16 6.91 -25.56 0.64
CA GLU A 16 7.38 -25.88 2.00
C GLU A 16 7.72 -24.63 2.82
N GLU A 17 8.18 -23.56 2.16
CA GLU A 17 8.54 -22.31 2.83
C GLU A 17 7.36 -21.59 3.45
N LEU A 18 6.12 -21.93 3.08
CA LEU A 18 4.92 -21.36 3.70
C LEU A 18 4.72 -21.81 5.16
N ASP A 19 5.36 -22.90 5.58
CA ASP A 19 5.32 -23.35 6.98
C ASP A 19 5.90 -22.28 7.92
N ASP A 20 6.94 -21.55 7.49
CA ASP A 20 7.53 -20.41 8.21
C ASP A 20 6.56 -19.23 8.38
N PHE A 21 5.45 -19.23 7.63
CA PHE A 21 4.39 -18.22 7.66
C PHE A 21 3.12 -18.73 8.36
N GLY A 22 3.13 -19.98 8.82
CA GLY A 22 2.05 -20.60 9.57
C GLY A 22 1.07 -21.41 8.72
N ALA A 23 1.36 -21.66 7.44
CA ALA A 23 0.50 -22.50 6.61
C ALA A 23 0.27 -23.88 7.25
N GLY A 24 -0.92 -24.45 7.00
CA GLY A 24 -1.38 -25.67 7.66
C GLY A 24 -2.07 -25.45 9.01
N ASN A 25 -1.91 -24.28 9.65
CA ASN A 25 -2.70 -23.91 10.83
C ASN A 25 -4.02 -23.25 10.43
N GLU A 26 -5.09 -23.53 11.17
CA GLU A 26 -6.39 -22.88 10.94
C GLU A 26 -6.26 -21.36 11.03
N GLY A 27 -6.78 -20.65 10.02
CA GLY A 27 -6.82 -19.19 10.02
C GLY A 27 -5.48 -18.48 9.80
N TRP A 28 -4.38 -19.18 9.49
CA TRP A 28 -3.03 -18.59 9.40
C TRP A 28 -2.94 -17.34 8.48
N LEU A 29 -3.73 -17.31 7.40
CA LEU A 29 -3.72 -16.23 6.41
C LEU A 29 -4.44 -14.96 6.89
N VAL A 30 -5.45 -15.10 7.74
CA VAL A 30 -6.38 -14.02 8.12
C VAL A 30 -6.30 -13.63 9.60
N ASP A 31 -5.99 -14.59 10.48
CA ASP A 31 -5.96 -14.40 11.93
C ASP A 31 -4.57 -14.00 12.43
N ASN A 32 -3.52 -14.11 11.59
CA ASN A 32 -2.17 -13.68 11.93
C ASN A 32 -1.96 -12.18 11.61
N PRO A 33 -1.88 -11.29 12.62
CA PRO A 33 -1.72 -9.86 12.40
C PRO A 33 -0.32 -9.47 11.89
N ASN A 34 0.65 -10.38 11.97
CA ASN A 34 2.01 -10.15 11.49
C ASN A 34 2.22 -10.64 10.06
N LEU A 35 1.22 -11.29 9.45
CA LEU A 35 1.29 -11.75 8.07
C LEU A 35 0.79 -10.67 7.13
N LEU A 36 1.72 -10.15 6.33
CA LEU A 36 1.46 -9.16 5.30
C LEU A 36 1.37 -9.85 3.94
N CYS A 37 0.50 -9.34 3.07
CA CYS A 37 0.32 -9.86 1.72
C CYS A 37 0.26 -8.70 0.73
N ALA A 38 0.99 -8.81 -0.37
CA ALA A 38 0.92 -7.88 -1.49
C ALA A 38 0.93 -8.68 -2.80
N LEU A 39 0.14 -8.25 -3.79
CA LEU A 39 -0.04 -8.98 -5.05
C LEU A 39 0.47 -8.15 -6.24
N ASP A 40 1.24 -8.79 -7.12
CA ASP A 40 1.42 -8.41 -8.53
C ASP A 40 0.57 -9.35 -9.41
N SER A 41 0.34 -9.02 -10.68
CA SER A 41 -0.52 -9.82 -11.57
C SER A 41 -0.18 -11.30 -11.66
N HIS A 42 1.07 -11.69 -11.40
CA HIS A 42 1.54 -13.07 -11.49
C HIS A 42 2.34 -13.54 -10.27
N SER A 43 2.40 -12.75 -9.20
CA SER A 43 3.23 -13.09 -8.04
C SER A 43 2.65 -12.55 -6.74
N LEU A 44 2.74 -13.35 -5.70
CA LEU A 44 2.34 -13.02 -4.35
C LEU A 44 3.59 -12.77 -3.50
N ALA A 45 3.65 -11.65 -2.81
CA ALA A 45 4.62 -11.42 -1.76
C ALA A 45 3.95 -11.59 -0.40
N LEU A 46 4.54 -12.43 0.45
CA LEU A 46 4.17 -12.64 1.84
C LEU A 46 5.31 -12.15 2.72
N ALA A 47 4.99 -11.47 3.81
CA ALA A 47 5.99 -11.13 4.81
C ALA A 47 5.50 -11.50 6.21
N ASN A 48 6.39 -12.10 6.99
CA ASN A 48 6.23 -12.21 8.44
C ASN A 48 7.10 -11.12 9.11
N ARG A 49 7.46 -11.29 10.39
CA ARG A 49 8.25 -10.29 11.13
C ARG A 49 9.61 -9.96 10.51
N SER A 50 10.28 -10.91 9.87
CA SER A 50 11.69 -10.77 9.47
C SER A 50 12.04 -11.43 8.13
N VAL A 51 11.07 -12.02 7.43
CA VAL A 51 11.27 -12.71 6.15
C VAL A 51 10.20 -12.27 5.18
N ILE A 52 10.61 -12.01 3.94
CA ILE A 52 9.72 -11.82 2.80
C ILE A 52 9.87 -13.02 1.88
N LEU A 53 8.76 -13.61 1.48
CA LEU A 53 8.70 -14.71 0.52
C LEU A 53 7.89 -14.24 -0.69
N VAL A 54 8.50 -14.27 -1.86
CA VAL A 54 7.85 -14.02 -3.15
C VAL A 54 7.57 -15.38 -3.79
N LEU A 55 6.33 -15.57 -4.22
CA LEU A 55 5.81 -16.80 -4.81
C LEU A 55 5.14 -16.50 -6.15
N GLY A 56 5.47 -17.27 -7.18
CA GLY A 56 4.56 -17.51 -8.29
C GLY A 56 3.47 -18.51 -7.89
N TRP A 57 2.47 -18.69 -8.75
CA TRP A 57 1.60 -19.86 -8.69
C TRP A 57 1.86 -20.79 -9.87
N VAL A 58 1.53 -22.07 -9.70
CA VAL A 58 1.70 -23.10 -10.73
C VAL A 58 1.05 -22.66 -12.05
N GLY A 59 1.85 -22.61 -13.13
CA GLY A 59 1.42 -22.14 -14.45
C GLY A 59 1.81 -20.70 -14.78
N SER A 60 2.44 -19.97 -13.86
CA SER A 60 3.11 -18.69 -14.13
C SER A 60 4.62 -18.87 -14.26
N ASP A 61 5.31 -17.98 -15.00
CA ASP A 61 6.78 -17.88 -15.05
C ASP A 61 7.39 -17.38 -13.72
N GLY A 62 6.68 -17.56 -12.61
CA GLY A 62 6.94 -16.90 -11.35
C GLY A 62 8.19 -17.40 -10.64
N TYR A 63 8.90 -16.47 -10.02
CA TYR A 63 10.09 -16.73 -9.22
C TYR A 63 9.72 -17.06 -7.78
N GLN A 64 10.47 -17.97 -7.16
CA GLN A 64 10.45 -18.17 -5.72
C GLN A 64 11.68 -17.49 -5.11
N VAL A 65 11.44 -16.49 -4.26
CA VAL A 65 12.53 -15.68 -3.69
C VAL A 65 12.28 -15.50 -2.19
N LYS A 66 13.27 -15.86 -1.38
CA LYS A 66 13.23 -15.68 0.07
C LYS A 66 14.22 -14.60 0.47
N ILE A 67 13.70 -13.46 0.89
CA ILE A 67 14.48 -12.28 1.29
C ILE A 67 14.54 -12.23 2.81
N LYS A 68 15.75 -12.18 3.36
CA LYS A 68 16.02 -12.00 4.78
C LYS A 68 16.77 -10.68 4.98
N PRO A 69 16.08 -9.59 5.38
CA PRO A 69 16.73 -8.35 5.75
C PRO A 69 17.81 -8.59 6.80
N SER A 70 19.05 -8.18 6.53
CA SER A 70 20.22 -8.47 7.38
C SER A 70 20.08 -7.96 8.82
N ASP A 71 19.37 -6.86 8.97
CA ASP A 71 19.26 -6.12 10.24
C ASP A 71 17.97 -6.46 11.00
N LEU A 72 17.17 -7.42 10.53
CA LEU A 72 15.94 -7.84 11.19
C LEU A 72 16.05 -9.29 11.66
N SER A 73 15.82 -9.51 12.95
CA SER A 73 15.67 -10.85 13.51
C SER A 73 14.23 -11.15 13.94
N PRO A 74 13.85 -12.43 14.07
CA PRO A 74 12.53 -12.82 14.57
C PRO A 74 12.24 -12.36 16.02
N ILE A 75 13.31 -12.14 16.81
CA ILE A 75 13.26 -11.92 18.25
C ILE A 75 13.38 -10.43 18.61
N GLU A 76 13.94 -9.62 17.72
CA GLU A 76 14.11 -8.19 17.94
C GLU A 76 12.77 -7.43 17.92
N ALA A 77 12.83 -6.24 18.52
CA ALA A 77 11.70 -5.32 18.57
C ALA A 77 11.36 -4.73 17.20
N GLU A 78 12.33 -4.64 16.28
CA GLU A 78 12.08 -4.19 14.91
C GLU A 78 11.53 -5.34 14.05
N TYR A 79 10.48 -5.06 13.29
CA TYR A 79 9.86 -6.05 12.40
C TYR A 79 9.26 -5.38 11.15
N ILE A 80 9.06 -6.18 10.11
CA ILE A 80 8.37 -5.76 8.87
C ILE A 80 6.91 -5.49 9.20
N SER A 81 6.46 -4.27 8.97
CA SER A 81 5.13 -3.78 9.37
C SER A 81 4.24 -3.37 8.21
N ALA A 82 4.80 -3.21 6.99
CA ALA A 82 4.07 -2.97 5.76
C ALA A 82 4.79 -3.62 4.57
N LEU A 83 4.04 -4.02 3.55
CA LEU A 83 4.54 -4.68 2.35
C LEU A 83 3.71 -4.20 1.15
N GLU A 84 4.36 -3.84 0.06
CA GLU A 84 3.69 -3.48 -1.19
C GLU A 84 4.58 -3.76 -2.41
N TRP A 85 3.98 -4.00 -3.57
CA TRP A 85 4.72 -4.10 -4.83
C TRP A 85 4.89 -2.73 -5.49
N LEU A 86 6.02 -2.54 -6.17
CA LEU A 86 6.20 -1.45 -7.12
C LEU A 86 6.64 -2.02 -8.46
N VAL A 87 5.82 -1.76 -9.49
CA VAL A 87 6.04 -2.24 -10.84
C VAL A 87 6.19 -1.03 -11.76
N LEU A 88 7.35 -0.93 -12.42
CA LEU A 88 7.73 0.13 -13.35
C LEU A 88 8.18 -0.52 -14.65
N ASP A 89 7.33 -0.49 -15.67
CA ASP A 89 7.57 -1.23 -16.92
C ASP A 89 7.97 -2.69 -16.63
N GLU A 90 9.20 -3.09 -16.97
CA GLU A 90 9.78 -4.41 -16.70
C GLU A 90 10.43 -4.55 -15.31
N ILE A 91 10.66 -3.44 -14.60
CA ILE A 91 11.28 -3.44 -13.28
C ILE A 91 10.21 -3.73 -12.22
N LYS A 92 10.42 -4.79 -11.46
CA LYS A 92 9.60 -5.15 -10.30
C LYS A 92 10.45 -5.14 -9.04
N VAL A 93 9.98 -4.47 -8.00
CA VAL A 93 10.64 -4.42 -6.70
C VAL A 93 9.62 -4.58 -5.57
N ILE A 94 10.11 -5.03 -4.42
CA ILE A 94 9.33 -5.14 -3.19
C ILE A 94 9.62 -3.94 -2.30
N LEU A 95 8.57 -3.24 -1.87
CA LEU A 95 8.64 -2.20 -0.85
C LEU A 95 8.26 -2.81 0.50
N ALA A 96 9.13 -2.67 1.48
CA ALA A 96 8.87 -3.10 2.85
C ALA A 96 9.05 -1.94 3.83
N GLY A 97 8.10 -1.77 4.73
CA GLY A 97 8.17 -0.78 5.81
C GLY A 97 8.45 -1.47 7.14
N THR A 98 9.24 -0.86 8.02
CA THR A 98 9.52 -1.41 9.35
C THR A 98 8.76 -0.71 10.48
N SER A 99 8.68 -1.39 11.62
CA SER A 99 8.09 -0.85 12.86
C SER A 99 8.87 0.34 13.43
N CYS A 100 10.11 0.55 13.01
CA CYS A 100 10.95 1.68 13.40
C CYS A 100 10.90 2.85 12.41
N GLY A 101 10.24 2.70 11.25
CA GLY A 101 10.06 3.79 10.29
C GLY A 101 10.99 3.76 9.08
N TYR A 102 11.69 2.65 8.84
CA TYR A 102 12.52 2.48 7.66
C TYR A 102 11.68 2.01 6.47
N LEU A 103 11.86 2.65 5.32
CA LEU A 103 11.50 2.12 4.02
C LEU A 103 12.68 1.30 3.48
N LEU A 104 12.41 0.06 3.10
CA LEU A 104 13.32 -0.86 2.44
C LEU A 104 12.81 -1.16 1.03
N ILE A 105 13.71 -1.18 0.05
CA ILE A 105 13.39 -1.58 -1.33
C ILE A 105 14.27 -2.76 -1.69
N TYR A 106 13.67 -3.86 -2.15
CA TYR A 106 14.37 -5.06 -2.55
C TYR A 106 14.15 -5.41 -4.03
N SER A 107 15.22 -5.88 -4.68
CA SER A 107 15.14 -6.53 -5.98
C SER A 107 14.48 -7.90 -5.87
N LEU A 108 14.02 -8.47 -6.99
CA LEU A 108 13.56 -9.86 -7.04
C LEU A 108 14.71 -10.88 -6.94
N SER A 109 15.97 -10.44 -6.93
CA SER A 109 17.11 -11.30 -6.60
C SER A 109 17.41 -11.32 -5.10
N GLY A 110 16.71 -10.49 -4.31
CA GLY A 110 16.89 -10.38 -2.86
C GLY A 110 17.88 -9.30 -2.42
N ASP A 111 18.41 -8.50 -3.35
CA ASP A 111 19.35 -7.42 -3.05
C ASP A 111 18.62 -6.22 -2.44
N LEU A 112 19.22 -5.63 -1.41
CA LEU A 112 18.74 -4.37 -0.83
C LEU A 112 19.16 -3.21 -1.73
N ILE A 113 18.17 -2.58 -2.37
CA ILE A 113 18.36 -1.41 -3.24
C ILE A 113 18.45 -0.14 -2.41
N LEU A 114 17.55 0.02 -1.44
CA LEU A 114 17.43 1.23 -0.61
C LEU A 114 17.05 0.86 0.82
N LYS A 115 17.68 1.53 1.79
CA LYS A 115 17.21 1.62 3.18
C LYS A 115 17.21 3.07 3.64
N GLN A 116 16.04 3.61 3.96
CA GLN A 116 15.89 5.03 4.32
C GLN A 116 14.91 5.23 5.48
N MET A 117 15.33 5.98 6.50
CA MET A 117 14.43 6.40 7.59
C MET A 117 13.49 7.50 7.09
N ILE A 118 12.18 7.28 7.22
CA ILE A 118 11.15 8.24 6.81
C ILE A 118 10.69 9.09 8.00
N HIS A 119 10.36 8.44 9.11
CA HIS A 119 9.95 9.07 10.37
C HIS A 119 10.03 8.04 11.50
N PRO A 120 10.47 8.35 12.73
CA PRO A 120 10.62 7.38 13.82
C PRO A 120 9.28 6.90 14.42
N ALA A 121 8.47 6.24 13.60
CA ALA A 121 7.22 5.57 13.99
C ALA A 121 7.00 4.35 13.09
N ARG A 122 6.11 3.44 13.48
CA ARG A 122 5.75 2.27 12.66
C ARG A 122 5.16 2.71 11.32
N ILE A 123 5.65 2.13 10.22
CA ILE A 123 4.96 2.25 8.94
C ILE A 123 3.72 1.34 8.97
N LEU A 124 2.55 1.95 8.84
CA LEU A 124 1.26 1.26 8.83
C LEU A 124 0.93 0.71 7.45
N LYS A 125 1.24 1.48 6.40
CA LYS A 125 0.90 1.11 5.02
C LYS A 125 1.80 1.83 4.02
N ILE A 126 2.13 1.13 2.95
CA ILE A 126 2.75 1.70 1.76
C ILE A 126 1.69 1.64 0.67
N ARG A 127 1.54 2.71 -0.12
CA ARG A 127 0.57 2.75 -1.22
C ARG A 127 1.28 3.24 -2.47
N VAL A 128 1.19 2.44 -3.53
CA VAL A 128 1.65 2.81 -4.87
C VAL A 128 0.46 3.26 -5.70
N ARG A 129 0.55 4.45 -6.30
CA ARG A 129 -0.53 5.04 -7.09
C ARG A 129 0.01 5.62 -8.38
N GLY A 130 -0.53 5.15 -9.51
CA GLY A 130 -0.38 5.78 -10.82
C GLY A 130 -1.72 6.32 -11.28
N LEU A 131 -1.96 7.62 -11.17
CA LEU A 131 -3.19 8.25 -11.63
C LEU A 131 -3.02 8.75 -13.07
N LYS A 132 -3.68 8.08 -14.01
CA LYS A 132 -3.89 8.57 -15.37
C LYS A 132 -5.19 9.38 -15.39
N ARG A 133 -5.10 10.71 -15.31
CA ARG A 133 -6.29 11.57 -15.46
C ARG A 133 -6.66 11.67 -16.94
N ASP A 134 -7.92 11.42 -17.27
CA ASP A 134 -8.43 11.64 -18.61
C ASP A 134 -8.43 13.16 -18.94
N LEU A 135 -7.63 13.51 -19.94
CA LEU A 135 -7.73 14.61 -20.93
C LEU A 135 -7.94 16.08 -20.50
N SER A 136 -8.21 16.41 -19.24
CA SER A 136 -8.52 17.80 -18.85
C SER A 136 -7.37 18.57 -18.19
N TYR A 137 -6.41 17.89 -17.57
CA TYR A 137 -5.20 18.49 -16.99
C TYR A 137 -4.02 17.54 -17.18
N GLY A 138 -3.16 17.84 -18.15
CA GLY A 138 -2.19 16.94 -18.79
C GLY A 138 -0.97 16.53 -17.97
N SER A 139 -1.13 15.93 -16.80
CA SER A 139 -0.05 15.14 -16.19
C SER A 139 -0.58 13.88 -15.52
N SER A 140 -0.01 12.73 -15.89
CA SER A 140 -0.09 11.51 -15.08
C SER A 140 0.62 11.78 -13.76
N TYR A 141 0.01 11.34 -12.67
CA TYR A 141 0.54 11.59 -11.34
C TYR A 141 0.83 10.27 -10.66
N GLU A 142 2.11 9.95 -10.58
CA GLU A 142 2.63 8.73 -9.97
C GLU A 142 3.30 9.07 -8.64
N GLU A 143 3.01 8.29 -7.60
CA GLU A 143 3.59 8.48 -6.28
C GLU A 143 3.62 7.18 -5.47
N VAL A 144 4.52 7.16 -4.50
CA VAL A 144 4.49 6.21 -3.38
C VAL A 144 4.20 7.02 -2.12
N SER A 145 3.14 6.65 -1.40
CA SER A 145 2.80 7.26 -0.12
C SER A 145 3.01 6.28 1.04
N ILE A 146 3.52 6.79 2.14
CA ILE A 146 3.87 6.03 3.34
C ILE A 146 3.02 6.57 4.48
N VAL A 147 2.19 5.70 5.04
CA VAL A 147 1.24 6.03 6.10
C VAL A 147 1.80 5.58 7.43
N MET A 148 1.81 6.48 8.41
CA MET A 148 2.33 6.28 9.75
C MET A 148 1.36 6.93 10.76
N PRO A 149 1.41 6.60 12.05
CA PRO A 149 0.50 7.17 13.04
C PRO A 149 0.55 8.71 13.05
N GLY A 150 -0.46 9.35 12.47
CA GLY A 150 -0.56 10.81 12.41
C GLY A 150 0.37 11.49 11.40
N VAL A 151 1.07 10.72 10.56
CA VAL A 151 2.03 11.22 9.57
C VAL A 151 1.79 10.56 8.23
N ILE A 152 1.84 11.34 7.16
CA ILE A 152 1.88 10.83 5.79
C ILE A 152 3.11 11.38 5.09
N ALA A 153 3.87 10.50 4.47
CA ALA A 153 4.97 10.87 3.60
C ALA A 153 4.66 10.52 2.15
N ARG A 154 5.27 11.26 1.22
CA ARG A 154 5.12 11.06 -0.22
C ARG A 154 6.48 11.10 -0.88
N ILE A 155 6.72 10.14 -1.76
CA ILE A 155 7.83 10.10 -2.70
C ILE A 155 7.23 10.27 -4.10
N GLU A 156 7.80 11.18 -4.89
CA GLU A 156 7.35 11.41 -6.26
C GLU A 156 7.74 10.22 -7.16
N GLY A 157 6.84 9.84 -8.06
CA GLY A 157 7.05 8.70 -8.97
C GLY A 157 8.31 8.83 -9.80
N SER A 158 8.63 10.01 -10.32
CA SER A 158 9.85 10.22 -11.12
C SER A 158 11.13 9.98 -10.31
N ASP A 159 11.15 10.36 -9.04
CA ASP A 159 12.35 10.23 -8.20
C ASP A 159 12.67 8.76 -7.94
N ILE A 160 11.66 7.96 -7.59
CA ILE A 160 11.84 6.52 -7.37
C ILE A 160 12.15 5.80 -8.69
N GLN A 161 11.55 6.20 -9.81
CA GLN A 161 11.86 5.64 -11.12
C GLN A 161 13.31 5.87 -11.52
N ASN A 162 13.82 7.10 -11.34
CA ASN A 162 15.19 7.45 -11.67
C ASN A 162 16.19 6.66 -10.81
N ALA A 163 15.94 6.57 -9.50
CA ALA A 163 16.78 5.80 -8.57
C ALA A 163 16.81 4.30 -8.94
N LEU A 164 15.65 3.70 -9.23
CA LEU A 164 15.58 2.30 -9.64
C LEU A 164 16.29 2.06 -10.97
N ARG A 165 16.02 2.87 -12.01
CA ARG A 165 16.68 2.71 -13.31
C ARG A 165 18.19 2.83 -13.19
N LYS A 166 18.68 3.80 -12.41
CA LYS A 166 20.11 3.97 -12.15
C LYS A 166 20.70 2.74 -11.46
N TRP A 167 20.08 2.24 -10.40
CA TRP A 167 20.57 1.06 -9.67
C TRP A 167 20.64 -0.20 -10.56
N PHE A 168 19.61 -0.44 -11.38
CA PHE A 168 19.61 -1.60 -12.29
C PHE A 168 20.64 -1.45 -13.43
N GLN A 169 20.86 -0.24 -13.95
CA GLN A 169 21.91 0.02 -14.93
C GLN A 169 23.31 -0.23 -14.35
N GLU A 170 23.57 0.26 -13.14
CA GLU A 170 24.86 0.05 -12.45
C GLU A 170 25.08 -1.42 -12.08
N SER A 171 24.04 -2.10 -11.60
CA SER A 171 24.12 -3.53 -11.25
C SER A 171 24.41 -4.39 -12.48
N ASN A 172 23.76 -4.12 -13.61
CA ASN A 172 24.04 -4.80 -14.87
C ASN A 172 25.48 -4.52 -15.36
N ALA A 173 25.97 -3.29 -15.23
CA ALA A 173 27.34 -2.95 -15.60
C ALA A 173 28.38 -3.71 -14.76
N ARG A 174 28.16 -3.88 -13.44
CA ARG A 174 29.03 -4.67 -12.55
C ARG A 174 29.09 -6.16 -12.94
N ILE A 175 27.99 -6.71 -13.45
CA ILE A 175 27.94 -8.10 -13.93
C ILE A 175 28.78 -8.25 -15.20
N TRP A 176 28.75 -7.27 -16.12
CA TRP A 176 29.48 -7.33 -17.39
C TRP A 176 30.96 -6.94 -17.30
N ASP A 177 31.35 -6.05 -16.38
CA ASP A 177 32.75 -5.64 -16.16
C ASP A 177 33.16 -5.72 -14.68
N PRO A 178 33.46 -6.93 -14.17
CA PRO A 178 33.86 -7.10 -12.78
C PRO A 178 35.23 -6.48 -12.46
N LYS A 179 36.05 -6.14 -13.47
CA LYS A 179 37.45 -5.69 -13.28
C LYS A 179 37.59 -4.19 -12.99
N SER A 180 36.61 -3.36 -13.37
CA SER A 180 36.63 -1.91 -13.09
C SER A 180 36.29 -1.56 -11.63
N SER A 181 35.68 -2.49 -10.87
CA SER A 181 35.28 -2.27 -9.47
C SER A 181 36.42 -2.33 -8.43
N SER A 182 37.59 -2.87 -8.80
CA SER A 182 38.70 -3.09 -7.87
C SER A 182 39.44 -1.83 -7.43
N ARG A 183 39.15 -0.66 -8.02
CA ARG A 183 39.78 0.63 -7.67
C ARG A 183 38.93 1.53 -6.76
N ASP A 184 37.64 1.23 -6.59
CA ASP A 184 36.70 2.08 -5.84
C ASP A 184 36.22 1.45 -4.51
N MET A 185 36.79 0.30 -4.13
CA MET A 185 36.39 -0.46 -2.93
C MET A 185 36.88 0.12 -1.60
N GLU A 186 37.79 1.10 -1.61
CA GLU A 186 38.33 1.67 -0.36
C GLU A 186 37.59 2.91 0.16
N ASP A 187 36.64 3.50 -0.60
CA ASP A 187 35.95 4.75 -0.20
C ASP A 187 34.40 4.69 -0.23
N SER A 188 33.81 3.53 -0.57
CA SER A 188 32.34 3.37 -0.61
C SER A 188 31.75 3.01 0.75
N GLY A 189 31.90 3.91 1.71
CA GLY A 189 31.11 3.90 2.94
C GLY A 189 29.62 4.13 2.64
N ASN A 190 28.90 3.09 2.23
CA ASN A 190 27.44 2.90 2.37
C ASN A 190 26.56 4.14 2.07
N SER A 191 26.86 4.91 1.02
CA SER A 191 25.98 6.00 0.60
C SER A 191 24.87 5.45 -0.31
N PHE A 192 23.90 4.75 0.27
CA PHE A 192 22.64 4.47 -0.42
C PHE A 192 22.07 5.81 -0.92
N GLU A 193 21.67 5.89 -2.20
CA GLU A 193 21.03 7.10 -2.73
C GLU A 193 19.78 7.42 -1.91
N THR A 194 19.68 8.63 -1.37
CA THR A 194 18.52 9.03 -0.58
C THR A 194 17.41 9.53 -1.51
N LEU A 195 16.21 8.95 -1.43
CA LEU A 195 15.06 9.47 -2.14
C LEU A 195 14.60 10.79 -1.52
N ALA A 196 14.24 11.75 -2.36
CA ALA A 196 13.53 12.93 -1.90
C ALA A 196 12.09 12.55 -1.53
N TYR A 197 11.61 13.08 -0.41
CA TYR A 197 10.23 12.88 0.02
C TYR A 197 9.68 14.14 0.70
N GLN A 198 8.36 14.27 0.73
CA GLN A 198 7.64 15.26 1.54
C GLN A 198 6.93 14.56 2.70
N VAL A 199 6.78 15.25 3.84
CA VAL A 199 6.11 14.71 5.03
C VAL A 199 5.13 15.73 5.59
N TRP A 200 3.94 15.27 5.97
CA TRP A 200 2.91 16.08 6.59
C TRP A 200 2.41 15.46 7.89
N ASN A 201 2.08 16.32 8.85
CA ASN A 201 1.41 15.93 10.08
C ASN A 201 -0.10 16.01 9.88
N VAL A 202 -0.79 14.87 9.98
CA VAL A 202 -2.24 14.71 9.80
C VAL A 202 -2.93 14.29 11.11
N SER A 203 -2.30 14.53 12.26
CA SER A 203 -2.74 14.06 13.59
C SER A 203 -3.68 14.98 14.36
N LYS A 204 -4.42 15.89 13.70
CA LYS A 204 -5.22 16.93 14.41
C LYS A 204 -6.24 16.35 15.40
N TYR A 205 -6.84 15.20 15.10
CA TYR A 205 -7.85 14.58 15.97
C TYR A 205 -7.35 13.33 16.68
N SER A 206 -6.54 12.49 16.04
CA SER A 206 -5.87 11.33 16.65
C SER A 206 -4.79 10.80 15.73
N ALA A 207 -4.03 9.80 16.18
CA ALA A 207 -3.32 8.92 15.26
C ALA A 207 -4.31 8.29 14.26
N CYS A 208 -3.95 8.26 12.99
CA CYS A 208 -4.74 7.58 11.95
C CYS A 208 -4.44 6.07 11.95
N ALA A 209 -5.47 5.28 11.71
CA ALA A 209 -5.36 3.85 11.44
C ALA A 209 -4.98 3.57 9.98
N ASP A 210 -5.49 4.40 9.06
CA ASP A 210 -5.14 4.37 7.65
C ASP A 210 -5.28 5.80 7.06
N ALA A 211 -4.58 6.06 5.96
CA ALA A 211 -4.63 7.32 5.23
C ALA A 211 -4.30 7.13 3.75
N ALA A 212 -4.69 8.08 2.91
CA ALA A 212 -4.29 8.12 1.52
C ALA A 212 -4.33 9.55 0.97
N ILE A 213 -3.41 9.85 0.04
CA ILE A 213 -3.48 11.04 -0.81
C ILE A 213 -4.47 10.73 -1.94
N ILE A 214 -5.56 11.49 -2.01
CA ILE A 214 -6.66 11.23 -2.96
C ILE A 214 -6.49 11.99 -4.28
N GLY A 215 -5.69 13.06 -4.28
CA GLY A 215 -5.28 13.76 -5.49
C GLY A 215 -4.88 15.21 -5.27
N VAL A 216 -4.53 15.88 -6.37
CA VAL A 216 -4.22 17.33 -6.39
C VAL A 216 -5.49 18.15 -6.20
N MET A 217 -5.41 19.18 -5.37
CA MET A 217 -6.45 20.18 -5.15
C MET A 217 -6.09 21.52 -5.77
N PRO A 218 -7.09 22.34 -6.14
CA PRO A 218 -6.84 23.74 -6.44
C PRO A 218 -6.36 24.50 -5.19
N PRO A 219 -5.63 25.61 -5.39
CA PRO A 219 -5.20 26.48 -4.29
C PRO A 219 -6.41 27.01 -3.50
N PRO A 220 -6.21 27.38 -2.22
CA PRO A 220 -7.22 28.09 -1.45
C PRO A 220 -7.72 29.36 -2.15
N LEU A 221 -8.99 29.71 -1.91
CA LEU A 221 -9.56 30.96 -2.39
C LEU A 221 -8.72 32.14 -1.85
N MET A 222 -8.38 33.09 -2.73
CA MET A 222 -7.56 34.29 -2.44
C MET A 222 -6.04 34.06 -2.31
N GLU A 223 -5.54 32.84 -2.45
CA GLU A 223 -4.09 32.61 -2.58
C GLU A 223 -3.71 32.83 -4.05
N LEU A 224 -2.72 33.72 -4.30
CA LEU A 224 -2.17 33.91 -5.64
C LEU A 224 -1.71 32.55 -6.17
N GLN A 225 -1.84 32.27 -7.46
CA GLN A 225 -1.27 31.06 -8.05
C GLN A 225 0.26 31.12 -7.93
N SER A 226 0.77 30.70 -6.77
CA SER A 226 2.14 30.30 -6.58
C SER A 226 2.38 29.02 -7.38
N SER A 227 3.65 28.68 -7.63
CA SER A 227 4.03 27.38 -8.19
C SER A 227 3.73 26.19 -7.25
N GLU A 228 3.06 26.41 -6.12
CA GLU A 228 2.85 25.43 -5.07
C GLU A 228 1.69 24.49 -5.42
N ARG A 229 1.97 23.18 -5.37
CA ARG A 229 0.93 22.17 -5.51
C ARG A 229 0.29 21.89 -4.15
N TYR A 230 -1.02 21.73 -4.18
CA TYR A 230 -1.82 21.30 -3.04
C TYR A 230 -2.34 19.90 -3.27
N PHE A 231 -2.29 19.06 -2.25
CA PHE A 231 -2.87 17.72 -2.27
C PHE A 231 -4.00 17.61 -1.26
N CYS A 232 -4.94 16.70 -1.51
CA CYS A 232 -5.92 16.28 -0.52
C CYS A 232 -5.48 14.93 0.05
N ALA A 233 -5.48 14.81 1.36
CA ALA A 233 -5.35 13.54 2.05
C ALA A 233 -6.60 13.23 2.86
N VAL A 234 -6.99 11.96 2.88
CA VAL A 234 -8.03 11.44 3.77
C VAL A 234 -7.39 10.51 4.77
N THR A 235 -7.74 10.67 6.04
CA THR A 235 -7.34 9.78 7.13
C THR A 235 -8.57 9.17 7.78
N VAL A 236 -8.42 7.96 8.32
CA VAL A 236 -9.44 7.28 9.13
C VAL A 236 -8.83 6.89 10.47
N GLY A 237 -9.58 6.95 11.56
CA GLY A 237 -9.06 6.65 12.88
C GLY A 237 -10.11 6.66 13.99
N GLU A 238 -9.62 6.70 15.23
CA GLU A 238 -10.42 6.54 16.44
C GLU A 238 -11.35 7.73 16.72
N ASP A 239 -10.80 8.94 16.81
CA ASP A 239 -11.58 10.12 17.22
C ASP A 239 -12.39 10.72 16.07
N ALA A 240 -11.99 10.45 14.83
CA ALA A 240 -12.71 10.82 13.64
C ALA A 240 -12.67 9.66 12.64
N VAL A 241 -13.85 9.13 12.30
CA VAL A 241 -13.98 8.04 11.32
C VAL A 241 -13.39 8.47 9.98
N ILE A 242 -13.56 9.74 9.60
CA ILE A 242 -12.96 10.35 8.40
C ILE A 242 -12.47 11.75 8.75
N SER A 243 -11.25 12.10 8.36
CA SER A 243 -10.77 13.48 8.31
C SER A 243 -10.11 13.75 6.97
N ALA A 244 -10.32 14.94 6.41
CA ALA A 244 -9.70 15.36 5.17
C ALA A 244 -8.80 16.56 5.41
N PHE A 245 -7.63 16.57 4.77
CA PHE A 245 -6.60 17.59 4.92
C PHE A 245 -6.15 18.10 3.56
N ARG A 246 -5.90 19.40 3.48
CA ARG A 246 -5.13 20.02 2.40
C ARG A 246 -3.66 20.06 2.81
N LEU A 247 -2.83 19.45 1.99
CA LEU A 247 -1.38 19.33 2.15
C LEU A 247 -0.70 20.31 1.19
N SER A 248 0.22 21.13 1.68
CA SER A 248 1.02 22.03 0.84
C SER A 248 2.38 21.42 0.51
N GLU A 249 2.91 21.68 -0.67
CA GLU A 249 4.29 21.31 -1.01
C GLU A 249 5.35 22.19 -0.33
N ASP A 250 4.99 23.41 0.08
CA ASP A 250 5.90 24.37 0.71
C ASP A 250 6.47 23.87 2.04
N LYS A 251 7.81 23.83 2.11
CA LYS A 251 8.59 23.47 3.29
C LYS A 251 8.77 24.64 4.26
N SER A 252 8.50 25.87 3.85
CA SER A 252 8.89 27.10 4.56
C SER A 252 7.91 27.58 5.63
N ARG A 253 6.74 26.93 5.80
CA ARG A 253 5.64 27.49 6.61
C ARG A 253 4.95 26.54 7.60
N SER A 254 5.62 25.47 8.06
CA SER A 254 5.08 24.71 9.19
C SER A 254 5.49 25.34 10.52
N LEU A 255 4.73 26.35 10.95
CA LEU A 255 4.80 26.90 12.32
C LEU A 255 4.29 25.92 13.40
N VAL A 256 4.01 24.66 13.04
CA VAL A 256 3.49 23.61 13.94
C VAL A 256 4.56 22.54 14.23
N GLY A 257 5.82 22.78 13.86
CA GLY A 257 6.96 21.88 14.08
C GLY A 257 7.44 21.73 15.54
N ALA A 258 6.64 22.10 16.54
CA ALA A 258 7.03 22.03 17.95
C ALA A 258 5.93 21.51 18.89
N ILE A 259 5.02 20.64 18.43
CA ILE A 259 4.27 19.79 19.37
C ILE A 259 5.13 18.57 19.66
N LEU A 260 6.10 18.79 20.54
CA LEU A 260 6.67 17.76 21.40
C LEU A 260 5.53 16.99 22.06
N SER A 261 5.44 15.69 21.76
CA SER A 261 5.15 14.62 22.73
C SER A 261 4.44 15.04 24.03
N LYS A 262 3.15 15.36 23.93
CA LYS A 262 2.19 15.29 25.03
C LYS A 262 0.95 14.67 24.41
N VAL A 263 0.83 13.36 24.29
CA VAL A 263 0.48 12.44 25.39
C VAL A 263 1.06 11.05 25.06
N VAL A 264 1.99 10.56 25.89
CA VAL A 264 2.35 9.13 25.94
C VAL A 264 2.05 8.67 27.36
N PRO A 265 1.12 7.73 27.58
CA PRO A 265 1.14 6.93 28.79
C PRO A 265 2.40 6.06 28.72
N VAL A 266 3.38 6.48 29.51
CA VAL A 266 4.53 5.70 29.94
C VAL A 266 4.04 4.34 30.44
N THR A 267 4.29 3.28 29.68
CA THR A 267 4.61 1.97 30.25
C THR A 267 5.89 1.48 29.60
N PHE A 268 6.98 1.77 30.30
CA PHE A 268 8.34 1.28 30.06
C PHE A 268 8.39 -0.24 30.13
N SER A 269 9.19 -0.85 29.27
CA SER A 269 9.91 -2.09 29.59
C SER A 269 11.23 -2.18 28.84
N THR A 270 12.12 -1.21 29.05
CA THR A 270 13.56 -1.45 28.94
C THR A 270 14.02 -2.05 30.26
N ILE A 271 14.09 -3.37 30.33
CA ILE A 271 14.91 -4.05 31.34
C ILE A 271 16.36 -3.78 30.94
N ALA A 272 16.90 -2.65 31.40
CA ALA A 272 18.33 -2.43 31.42
C ALA A 272 18.90 -3.30 32.54
N SER A 273 19.74 -4.26 32.14
CA SER A 273 20.54 -5.08 33.04
C SER A 273 21.45 -4.17 33.87
N PHE A 274 21.20 -4.09 35.17
CA PHE A 274 22.10 -3.47 36.13
C PHE A 274 23.25 -4.43 36.41
N SER A 275 24.46 -4.07 36.00
CA SER A 275 25.70 -4.62 36.57
C SER A 275 26.78 -3.56 36.64
N LYS A 276 26.88 -2.99 37.84
CA LYS A 276 28.06 -2.50 38.57
C LYS A 276 29.23 -1.93 37.77
N MET A 277 29.34 -0.62 37.89
CA MET A 277 30.56 0.19 37.97
C MET A 277 31.75 -0.53 38.64
N ILE A 278 32.91 -0.63 37.96
CA ILE A 278 34.29 -0.58 38.51
C ILE A 278 35.24 -0.07 37.39
N TRP A 279 35.78 1.13 37.61
CA TRP A 279 37.09 1.69 37.24
C TRP A 279 37.60 1.80 35.78
N GLN A 280 37.89 3.07 35.42
CA GLN A 280 38.99 3.61 34.59
C GLN A 280 39.33 2.94 33.25
N SER A 281 38.95 3.61 32.16
CA SER A 281 39.83 4.33 31.21
C SER A 281 39.02 4.68 29.96
N ASP A 282 39.18 5.88 29.42
CA ASP A 282 38.48 6.35 28.22
C ASP A 282 38.74 5.45 27.02
N PRO A 283 37.69 5.14 26.23
CA PRO A 283 37.84 5.20 24.79
C PRO A 283 36.74 6.05 24.15
N LYS A 284 37.19 6.89 23.21
CA LYS A 284 36.40 7.75 22.32
C LYS A 284 35.14 7.02 21.81
N THR A 285 33.98 7.37 22.36
CA THR A 285 32.70 6.99 21.76
C THR A 285 32.44 7.91 20.56
N SER A 286 32.56 7.36 19.35
CA SER A 286 32.06 7.97 18.13
C SER A 286 30.56 8.18 18.27
N LYS A 287 30.14 9.44 18.43
CA LYS A 287 28.74 9.82 18.33
C LYS A 287 28.29 9.50 16.90
N LYS A 288 27.44 8.49 16.73
CA LYS A 288 26.61 8.39 15.53
C LYS A 288 25.87 9.73 15.39
N PRO A 289 25.88 10.37 14.20
CA PRO A 289 25.17 11.63 14.03
C PRO A 289 23.68 11.36 14.22
N ASP A 290 23.05 12.04 15.18
CA ASP A 290 21.59 12.14 15.24
C ASP A 290 21.11 12.65 13.88
N ALA A 291 20.36 11.80 13.17
CA ALA A 291 19.79 12.16 11.88
C ALA A 291 18.87 13.38 12.08
N LYS A 292 19.25 14.53 11.51
CA LYS A 292 18.42 15.75 11.54
C LYS A 292 17.04 15.41 10.97
N GLY A 293 16.01 15.42 11.81
CA GLY A 293 14.64 15.17 11.40
C GLY A 293 14.20 16.16 10.32
N GLN A 294 13.59 15.64 9.25
CA GLN A 294 13.07 16.48 8.17
C GLN A 294 11.91 17.36 8.68
N ALA A 295 11.90 18.64 8.29
CA ALA A 295 10.81 19.55 8.63
C ALA A 295 9.51 19.12 7.92
N PHE A 296 8.42 19.09 8.68
CA PHE A 296 7.09 18.83 8.14
C PHE A 296 6.63 19.98 7.24
N ALA A 297 6.01 19.67 6.11
CA ALA A 297 5.25 20.63 5.33
C ALA A 297 3.86 20.87 5.96
N ARG A 298 3.19 21.97 5.57
CA ARG A 298 1.93 22.37 6.19
C ARG A 298 0.77 21.46 5.77
N ALA A 299 0.00 21.00 6.74
CA ALA A 299 -1.28 20.34 6.55
C ALA A 299 -2.38 21.10 7.27
N SER A 300 -3.51 21.31 6.58
CA SER A 300 -4.66 22.05 7.09
C SER A 300 -5.91 21.20 6.99
N LEU A 301 -6.68 21.10 8.08
CA LEU A 301 -7.92 20.34 8.09
C LEU A 301 -8.97 21.02 7.20
N LEU A 302 -9.60 20.24 6.32
CA LEU A 302 -10.73 20.65 5.48
C LEU A 302 -12.06 20.31 6.14
N THR A 303 -12.24 19.04 6.52
CA THR A 303 -13.48 18.55 7.14
C THR A 303 -13.19 17.30 7.98
N CYS A 304 -14.11 16.95 8.87
CA CYS A 304 -14.07 15.71 9.61
C CYS A 304 -15.48 15.16 9.90
N LEU A 305 -15.60 13.84 9.86
CA LEU A 305 -16.76 13.10 10.30
C LEU A 305 -16.42 12.39 11.62
N LYS A 306 -16.98 12.89 12.72
CA LYS A 306 -16.95 12.23 14.02
C LYS A 306 -18.24 11.44 14.20
N ASP A 307 -18.12 10.19 14.62
CA ASP A 307 -19.28 9.29 14.79
C ASP A 307 -19.01 8.28 15.91
N HIS A 308 -18.75 8.78 17.11
CA HIS A 308 -18.52 7.95 18.29
C HIS A 308 -19.76 7.05 18.57
N PRO A 309 -19.60 5.75 18.89
CA PRO A 309 -18.36 5.05 19.25
C PRO A 309 -17.60 4.39 18.08
N ARG A 310 -17.93 4.71 16.82
CA ARG A 310 -17.27 4.09 15.67
C ARG A 310 -15.90 4.70 15.43
N LYS A 311 -14.96 3.82 15.08
CA LYS A 311 -13.59 4.15 14.69
C LYS A 311 -13.41 3.74 13.24
N GLY A 312 -12.83 4.60 12.40
CA GLY A 312 -12.47 4.24 11.04
C GLY A 312 -11.23 3.34 11.05
N GLU A 313 -11.25 2.23 10.30
CA GLU A 313 -10.23 1.20 10.37
C GLU A 313 -9.44 1.05 9.06
N LYS A 314 -10.12 0.86 7.92
CA LYS A 314 -9.47 0.67 6.62
C LYS A 314 -9.97 1.69 5.60
N LEU A 315 -9.07 2.10 4.70
CA LEU A 315 -9.36 3.00 3.59
C LEU A 315 -8.92 2.36 2.26
N THR A 316 -9.83 2.27 1.29
CA THR A 316 -9.53 1.83 -0.08
C THR A 316 -9.95 2.90 -1.07
N LEU A 317 -9.07 3.26 -2.01
CA LEU A 317 -9.36 4.23 -3.08
C LEU A 317 -9.76 3.54 -4.38
N SER A 318 -10.66 4.16 -5.14
CA SER A 318 -10.87 3.76 -6.53
C SER A 318 -9.64 4.11 -7.38
N PRO A 319 -9.44 3.46 -8.54
CA PRO A 319 -8.29 3.76 -9.41
C PRO A 319 -8.21 5.24 -9.79
N SER A 320 -9.35 5.85 -10.13
CA SER A 320 -9.44 7.29 -10.43
C SER A 320 -9.28 8.18 -9.20
N GLY A 321 -9.35 7.62 -8.00
CA GLY A 321 -9.36 8.34 -6.72
C GLY A 321 -10.56 9.26 -6.55
N THR A 322 -11.63 9.10 -7.34
CA THR A 322 -12.89 9.88 -7.22
C THR A 322 -13.82 9.31 -6.14
N LEU A 323 -13.53 8.10 -5.66
CA LEU A 323 -14.24 7.40 -4.61
C LEU A 323 -13.24 6.81 -3.60
N ALA A 324 -13.67 6.79 -2.34
CA ALA A 324 -13.01 6.09 -1.25
C ALA A 324 -14.04 5.22 -0.53
N VAL A 325 -13.62 4.05 -0.06
CA VAL A 325 -14.40 3.20 0.83
C VAL A 325 -13.71 3.15 2.18
N ILE A 326 -14.49 3.37 3.23
CA ILE A 326 -14.05 3.35 4.61
C ILE A 326 -14.82 2.25 5.35
N THR A 327 -14.12 1.34 6.02
CA THR A 327 -14.72 0.39 6.96
C THR A 327 -14.54 0.90 8.38
N ASP A 328 -15.54 0.66 9.24
CA ASP A 328 -15.48 1.01 10.65
C ASP A 328 -15.55 -0.19 11.60
N SER A 329 -15.20 0.08 12.86
CA SER A 329 -15.10 -0.90 13.93
C SER A 329 -16.41 -1.60 14.32
N LEU A 330 -17.57 -1.10 13.85
CA LEU A 330 -18.88 -1.67 14.17
C LEU A 330 -19.56 -2.31 12.94
N GLY A 331 -18.82 -2.53 11.86
CA GLY A 331 -19.29 -3.25 10.68
C GLY A 331 -20.12 -2.39 9.73
N ARG A 332 -19.78 -1.11 9.64
CA ARG A 332 -20.33 -0.19 8.64
C ARG A 332 -19.30 0.05 7.54
N ILE A 333 -19.79 0.23 6.33
CA ILE A 333 -18.98 0.59 5.16
C ILE A 333 -19.52 1.90 4.59
N LEU A 334 -18.67 2.92 4.47
CA LEU A 334 -19.01 4.24 3.94
C LEU A 334 -18.35 4.41 2.56
N LEU A 335 -19.13 4.80 1.55
CA LEU A 335 -18.61 5.27 0.27
C LEU A 335 -18.49 6.80 0.33
N LEU A 336 -17.27 7.31 0.26
CA LEU A 336 -16.93 8.72 0.24
C LEU A 336 -16.70 9.19 -1.20
N ASP A 337 -17.37 10.25 -1.60
CA ASP A 337 -16.94 11.06 -2.75
C ASP A 337 -15.74 11.90 -2.33
N THR A 338 -14.60 11.71 -2.99
CA THR A 338 -13.35 12.36 -2.61
C THR A 338 -13.25 13.81 -3.09
N GLN A 339 -14.04 14.21 -4.09
CA GLN A 339 -14.07 15.58 -4.59
C GLN A 339 -14.96 16.45 -3.71
N ALA A 340 -16.16 15.95 -3.39
CA ALA A 340 -17.10 16.64 -2.51
C ALA A 340 -16.77 16.45 -1.01
N LEU A 341 -15.97 15.44 -0.66
CA LEU A 341 -15.68 15.02 0.71
C LEU A 341 -16.97 14.68 1.51
N VAL A 342 -17.95 14.06 0.84
CA VAL A 342 -19.24 13.67 1.40
C VAL A 342 -19.47 12.17 1.23
N VAL A 343 -20.03 11.54 2.27
CA VAL A 343 -20.45 10.14 2.19
C VAL A 343 -21.70 10.04 1.32
N VAL A 344 -21.61 9.31 0.21
CA VAL A 344 -22.68 9.16 -0.78
C VAL A 344 -23.44 7.85 -0.66
N ARG A 345 -22.90 6.85 0.05
CA ARG A 345 -23.56 5.54 0.25
C ARG A 345 -23.09 4.84 1.51
N LEU A 346 -23.94 3.97 2.05
CA LEU A 346 -23.71 3.22 3.28
C LEU A 346 -24.16 1.76 3.21
N TRP A 347 -23.37 0.86 3.78
CA TRP A 347 -23.75 -0.52 4.09
C TRP A 347 -23.56 -0.83 5.59
N LYS A 348 -24.39 -1.71 6.14
CA LYS A 348 -24.39 -2.08 7.58
C LYS A 348 -24.35 -3.60 7.73
N GLY A 349 -23.73 -4.09 8.81
CA GLY A 349 -23.68 -5.51 9.13
C GLY A 349 -22.45 -6.24 8.58
N TYR A 350 -21.45 -5.51 8.10
CA TYR A 350 -20.24 -6.04 7.46
C TYR A 350 -19.04 -5.88 8.40
N ARG A 351 -19.06 -6.55 9.56
CA ARG A 351 -17.92 -6.53 10.50
C ARG A 351 -16.70 -7.20 9.87
N ASP A 352 -15.54 -6.60 10.12
CA ASP A 352 -14.23 -7.06 9.64
C ASP A 352 -14.13 -7.16 8.11
N ALA A 353 -14.98 -6.41 7.40
CA ALA A 353 -15.02 -6.49 5.95
C ALA A 353 -13.78 -5.91 5.28
N ASP A 354 -13.41 -6.52 4.16
CA ASP A 354 -12.41 -6.01 3.24
C ASP A 354 -13.09 -5.55 1.95
N CYS A 355 -12.69 -4.39 1.47
CA CYS A 355 -13.33 -3.71 0.36
C CYS A 355 -12.29 -3.40 -0.72
N LEU A 356 -12.51 -3.93 -1.92
CA LEU A 356 -11.69 -3.66 -3.10
C LEU A 356 -12.59 -3.23 -4.25
N PHE A 357 -12.14 -2.24 -5.01
CA PHE A 357 -12.83 -1.87 -6.24
C PHE A 357 -12.54 -2.93 -7.31
N MET A 358 -13.48 -3.16 -8.21
CA MET A 358 -13.29 -4.01 -9.38
C MET A 358 -14.09 -3.48 -10.56
N GLU A 359 -13.78 -3.92 -11.77
CA GLU A 359 -14.52 -3.54 -12.97
C GLU A 359 -15.21 -4.75 -13.59
N MET A 360 -16.51 -4.60 -13.82
CA MET A 360 -17.38 -5.65 -14.35
C MET A 360 -17.81 -5.27 -15.76
N LEU A 361 -17.69 -6.21 -16.70
CA LEU A 361 -18.12 -6.03 -18.08
C LEU A 361 -19.66 -6.00 -18.15
N VAL A 362 -20.22 -4.91 -18.65
CA VAL A 362 -21.67 -4.69 -18.72
C VAL A 362 -22.22 -5.06 -20.10
N ASN A 363 -21.44 -4.86 -21.17
CA ASN A 363 -21.98 -4.68 -22.51
C ASN A 363 -21.73 -5.88 -23.46
N ARG A 364 -22.08 -7.10 -23.04
CA ARG A 364 -21.81 -8.29 -23.88
C ARG A 364 -22.80 -8.47 -25.04
N ASP A 365 -24.06 -8.07 -24.85
CA ASP A 365 -25.13 -8.34 -25.83
C ASP A 365 -25.09 -7.38 -27.05
N ALA A 366 -24.43 -6.23 -26.92
CA ALA A 366 -24.12 -5.35 -28.04
C ALA A 366 -22.93 -5.88 -28.87
N ALA A 367 -21.91 -6.41 -28.21
CA ALA A 367 -20.72 -6.97 -28.85
C ALA A 367 -20.99 -8.26 -29.65
N SER A 368 -22.06 -9.00 -29.35
CA SER A 368 -22.48 -10.14 -30.17
C SER A 368 -23.03 -9.76 -31.56
N SER A 369 -23.21 -8.46 -31.83
CA SER A 369 -23.70 -7.97 -33.13
C SER A 369 -22.60 -7.44 -34.07
N SER A 370 -21.34 -7.35 -33.62
CA SER A 370 -20.24 -6.79 -34.41
C SER A 370 -18.94 -7.58 -34.27
N SER A 371 -18.68 -8.45 -35.26
CA SER A 371 -17.40 -9.12 -35.60
C SER A 371 -16.73 -9.99 -34.53
N ILE A 372 -15.95 -10.97 -34.99
CA ILE A 372 -15.25 -11.98 -34.18
C ILE A 372 -14.07 -11.37 -33.38
N ASP A 373 -13.70 -10.10 -33.62
CA ASP A 373 -12.48 -9.45 -33.12
C ASP A 373 -12.72 -8.24 -32.18
N TYR A 374 -13.87 -8.13 -31.50
CA TYR A 374 -14.12 -7.01 -30.59
C TYR A 374 -13.37 -7.17 -29.24
N GLU A 375 -12.36 -6.33 -29.02
CA GLU A 375 -11.72 -6.19 -27.70
C GLU A 375 -12.48 -5.15 -26.85
N PRO A 376 -12.90 -5.49 -25.61
CA PRO A 376 -13.63 -4.56 -24.76
C PRO A 376 -12.80 -3.34 -24.37
N GLU A 377 -13.38 -2.15 -24.54
CA GLU A 377 -12.77 -0.89 -24.14
C GLU A 377 -13.17 -0.52 -22.70
N LYS A 378 -12.51 0.48 -22.11
CA LYS A 378 -12.83 1.01 -20.76
C LYS A 378 -14.32 1.33 -20.56
N ASN A 379 -15.00 1.79 -21.61
CA ASN A 379 -16.41 2.17 -21.57
C ASN A 379 -17.37 0.98 -21.42
N ASP A 380 -16.92 -0.25 -21.73
CA ASP A 380 -17.75 -1.45 -21.58
C ASP A 380 -17.81 -1.96 -20.14
N TYR A 381 -16.96 -1.41 -19.27
CA TYR A 381 -16.87 -1.79 -17.88
C TYR A 381 -17.60 -0.80 -16.97
N CYS A 382 -18.21 -1.32 -15.90
CA CYS A 382 -18.69 -0.51 -14.81
C CYS A 382 -17.85 -0.74 -13.55
N LEU A 383 -17.59 0.35 -12.84
CA LEU A 383 -16.93 0.30 -11.55
C LEU A 383 -17.87 -0.32 -10.50
N CYS A 384 -17.35 -1.32 -9.82
CA CYS A 384 -18.02 -2.06 -8.76
C CYS A 384 -17.16 -2.07 -7.49
N LEU A 385 -17.80 -2.43 -6.38
CA LEU A 385 -17.16 -2.67 -5.09
C LEU A 385 -17.37 -4.14 -4.73
N ALA A 386 -16.27 -4.87 -4.57
CA ALA A 386 -16.25 -6.18 -3.95
C ALA A 386 -16.14 -6.00 -2.43
N ILE A 387 -17.16 -6.43 -1.70
CA ILE A 387 -17.22 -6.43 -0.24
C ILE A 387 -17.06 -7.88 0.24
N HIS A 388 -15.89 -8.21 0.76
CA HIS A 388 -15.68 -9.47 1.45
C HIS A 388 -16.14 -9.36 2.89
N ALA A 389 -17.05 -10.26 3.28
CA ALA A 389 -17.56 -10.37 4.64
C ALA A 389 -17.09 -11.72 5.23
N PRO A 390 -15.90 -11.77 5.87
CA PRO A 390 -15.29 -13.03 6.32
C PRO A 390 -16.20 -13.83 7.24
N LYS A 391 -16.89 -13.15 8.17
CA LYS A 391 -17.83 -13.77 9.13
C LYS A 391 -19.02 -14.46 8.47
N MET A 392 -19.42 -14.00 7.28
CA MET A 392 -20.50 -14.60 6.50
C MET A 392 -19.99 -15.61 5.47
N GLY A 393 -18.68 -15.67 5.20
CA GLY A 393 -18.10 -16.50 4.15
C GLY A 393 -18.59 -16.12 2.75
N ILE A 394 -18.79 -14.82 2.49
CA ILE A 394 -19.26 -14.31 1.20
C ILE A 394 -18.46 -13.10 0.70
N VAL A 395 -18.43 -12.94 -0.62
CA VAL A 395 -18.06 -11.71 -1.31
C VAL A 395 -19.28 -11.19 -2.06
N GLU A 396 -19.68 -9.96 -1.77
CA GLU A 396 -20.76 -9.28 -2.49
C GLU A 396 -20.21 -8.24 -3.46
N ILE A 397 -20.73 -8.23 -4.69
CA ILE A 397 -20.34 -7.26 -5.73
C ILE A 397 -21.46 -6.25 -5.87
N TRP A 398 -21.14 -4.97 -5.65
CA TRP A 398 -22.07 -3.85 -5.71
C TRP A 398 -21.68 -2.87 -6.80
N GLN A 399 -22.62 -2.45 -7.64
CA GLN A 399 -22.36 -1.46 -8.68
C GLN A 399 -22.28 -0.04 -8.09
N MET A 400 -21.25 0.72 -8.49
CA MET A 400 -21.07 2.12 -8.08
C MET A 400 -21.80 3.08 -9.04
N ARG A 401 -22.21 4.28 -8.61
CA ARG A 401 -22.21 4.80 -7.22
C ARG A 401 -23.46 4.37 -6.44
N THR A 402 -24.63 4.42 -7.08
CA THR A 402 -25.95 4.11 -6.50
C THR A 402 -26.56 2.80 -7.03
N GLY A 403 -25.78 1.95 -7.70
CA GLY A 403 -26.28 0.73 -8.34
C GLY A 403 -26.61 -0.41 -7.37
N ARG A 404 -27.30 -1.45 -7.86
CA ARG A 404 -27.74 -2.61 -7.06
C ARG A 404 -26.59 -3.56 -6.70
N ARG A 405 -26.86 -4.52 -5.80
CA ARG A 405 -26.01 -5.70 -5.63
C ARG A 405 -26.11 -6.56 -6.89
N LEU A 406 -24.98 -6.81 -7.54
CA LEU A 406 -24.91 -7.59 -8.77
C LEU A 406 -24.78 -9.09 -8.49
N ARG A 407 -23.99 -9.46 -7.46
CA ARG A 407 -23.66 -10.86 -7.18
C ARG A 407 -23.30 -11.09 -5.72
N THR A 408 -23.52 -12.31 -5.25
CA THR A 408 -22.99 -12.84 -3.98
C THR A 408 -22.29 -14.15 -4.28
N ILE A 409 -21.01 -14.24 -3.90
CA ILE A 409 -20.14 -15.39 -4.13
C ILE A 409 -19.84 -15.99 -2.75
N ARG A 410 -19.97 -17.30 -2.58
CA ARG A 410 -19.49 -17.97 -1.36
C ARG A 410 -17.98 -18.16 -1.46
N CYS A 411 -17.27 -17.86 -0.37
CA CYS A 411 -15.84 -18.13 -0.22
C CYS A 411 -15.61 -19.02 1.00
N ALA A 412 -14.48 -19.72 1.04
CA ALA A 412 -14.08 -20.48 2.21
C ALA A 412 -13.78 -19.53 3.38
N LYS A 413 -13.96 -20.02 4.62
CA LYS A 413 -13.39 -19.33 5.78
C LYS A 413 -11.87 -19.25 5.59
N GLY A 414 -11.22 -18.21 6.14
CA GLY A 414 -9.79 -18.02 5.93
C GLY A 414 -9.39 -17.50 4.53
N SER A 415 -10.35 -17.16 3.65
CA SER A 415 -10.03 -16.53 2.38
C SER A 415 -9.64 -15.06 2.54
N LYS A 416 -8.77 -14.56 1.67
CA LYS A 416 -8.34 -13.14 1.64
C LYS A 416 -8.56 -12.56 0.25
N LEU A 417 -9.14 -11.36 0.19
CA LEU A 417 -9.21 -10.58 -1.05
C LEU A 417 -7.90 -9.84 -1.28
N LEU A 418 -7.42 -9.88 -2.52
CA LEU A 418 -6.20 -9.24 -2.96
C LEU A 418 -6.43 -8.52 -4.29
N GLN A 419 -5.65 -7.49 -4.55
CA GLN A 419 -5.68 -6.74 -5.80
C GLN A 419 -4.24 -6.45 -6.22
N PRO A 420 -3.90 -6.55 -7.52
CA PRO A 420 -2.59 -6.17 -8.01
C PRO A 420 -2.26 -4.72 -7.68
N SER A 421 -1.00 -4.47 -7.32
CA SER A 421 -0.46 -3.12 -7.17
C SER A 421 -0.57 -2.29 -8.45
N SER A 422 -0.65 -0.97 -8.29
CA SER A 422 -0.65 -0.04 -9.43
C SER A 422 0.69 -0.11 -10.17
N ARG A 423 0.63 -0.07 -11.51
CA ARG A 423 1.82 0.00 -12.37
C ARG A 423 2.16 1.44 -12.72
N PHE A 424 3.45 1.76 -12.71
CA PHE A 424 3.98 3.01 -13.25
C PHE A 424 4.33 2.85 -14.74
N GLY A 425 4.26 3.95 -15.49
CA GLY A 425 4.75 4.01 -16.87
C GLY A 425 3.85 3.35 -17.91
N SER A 426 2.66 2.84 -17.55
CA SER A 426 1.79 2.11 -18.49
C SER A 426 1.45 2.95 -19.73
N SER A 427 2.05 2.59 -20.86
CA SER A 427 1.89 3.27 -22.15
C SER A 427 0.42 3.29 -22.59
N MET A 428 0.00 4.39 -23.24
CA MET A 428 -1.32 4.49 -23.88
C MET A 428 -1.54 3.46 -24.99
N ALA A 429 -0.47 2.81 -25.48
CA ALA A 429 -0.54 1.78 -26.52
C ALA A 429 -0.83 0.37 -25.99
N SER A 430 -0.87 0.17 -24.66
CA SER A 430 -1.23 -1.14 -24.08
C SER A 430 -2.75 -1.33 -24.03
N PRO A 431 -3.25 -2.57 -24.22
CA PRO A 431 -4.67 -2.86 -24.12
C PRO A 431 -5.20 -2.51 -22.72
N TYR A 432 -6.48 -2.11 -22.65
CA TYR A 432 -7.10 -1.76 -21.38
C TYR A 432 -7.21 -2.99 -20.47
N VAL A 433 -6.50 -2.98 -19.34
CA VAL A 433 -6.62 -4.01 -18.31
C VAL A 433 -7.62 -3.51 -17.26
N PRO A 434 -8.81 -4.11 -17.16
CA PRO A 434 -9.80 -3.67 -16.19
C PRO A 434 -9.36 -4.07 -14.77
N LEU A 435 -9.96 -3.43 -13.77
CA LEU A 435 -9.62 -3.67 -12.37
C LEU A 435 -10.05 -5.07 -11.90
N GLU A 436 -9.07 -5.93 -11.61
CA GLU A 436 -9.27 -7.31 -11.19
C GLU A 436 -9.16 -7.48 -9.67
N VAL A 437 -9.93 -8.42 -9.12
CA VAL A 437 -9.87 -8.81 -7.71
C VAL A 437 -9.66 -10.31 -7.62
N PHE A 438 -8.71 -10.69 -6.76
CA PHE A 438 -8.27 -12.05 -6.53
C PHE A 438 -8.74 -12.52 -5.16
N LEU A 439 -9.02 -13.81 -5.05
CA LEU A 439 -9.38 -14.51 -3.84
C LEU A 439 -8.31 -15.58 -3.58
N LEU A 440 -7.59 -15.45 -2.48
CA LEU A 440 -6.64 -16.45 -2.00
C LEU A 440 -7.29 -17.25 -0.88
N ASN A 441 -7.37 -18.57 -1.04
CA ASN A 441 -7.83 -19.49 0.00
C ASN A 441 -6.65 -19.89 0.89
N GLY A 442 -6.71 -19.57 2.19
CA GLY A 442 -5.66 -19.91 3.15
C GLY A 442 -5.47 -21.41 3.35
N ASP A 443 -6.55 -22.20 3.33
CA ASP A 443 -6.48 -23.64 3.64
C ASP A 443 -5.92 -24.45 2.46
N SER A 444 -6.34 -24.11 1.24
CA SER A 444 -5.91 -24.84 0.03
C SER A 444 -4.73 -24.22 -0.69
N GLY A 445 -4.35 -22.97 -0.36
CA GLY A 445 -3.38 -22.20 -1.13
C GLY A 445 -3.86 -21.81 -2.54
N GLN A 446 -5.13 -22.06 -2.86
CA GLN A 446 -5.69 -21.81 -4.19
C GLN A 446 -5.90 -20.31 -4.41
N ILE A 447 -5.41 -19.80 -5.53
CA ILE A 447 -5.66 -18.43 -5.99
C ILE A 447 -6.65 -18.44 -7.16
N SER A 448 -7.68 -17.60 -7.06
CA SER A 448 -8.72 -17.46 -8.08
C SER A 448 -9.02 -15.99 -8.36
N ILE A 449 -9.39 -15.67 -9.59
CA ILE A 449 -9.88 -14.34 -9.98
C ILE A 449 -11.41 -14.30 -9.94
N LEU A 450 -12.00 -13.18 -9.49
CA LEU A 450 -13.45 -12.99 -9.55
C LEU A 450 -13.90 -12.75 -11.00
N ASN A 451 -14.91 -13.49 -11.46
CA ASN A 451 -15.38 -13.39 -12.84
C ASN A 451 -16.04 -12.03 -13.10
N ARG A 452 -15.51 -11.31 -14.11
CA ARG A 452 -15.93 -9.96 -14.50
C ARG A 452 -17.25 -9.91 -15.28
N THR A 453 -17.79 -11.05 -15.67
CA THR A 453 -19.00 -11.14 -16.50
C THR A 453 -20.22 -11.54 -15.67
N LEU A 454 -21.38 -10.96 -16.02
CA LEU A 454 -22.64 -11.18 -15.32
C LEU A 454 -23.39 -12.48 -15.74
N SER A 455 -22.73 -13.40 -16.45
CA SER A 455 -23.34 -14.62 -17.03
C SER A 455 -24.19 -15.46 -16.08
#